data_AF-A0A2E3CLJ7-F1
#
_entry.id   AF-A0A2E3CLJ7-F1
#
_cell.length_a   1.000
_cell.length_b   1.000
_cell.length_c   1.000
_cell.angle_alpha   90.00
_cell.angle_beta   90.00
_cell.angle_gamma   90.00
#
_symmetry.space_group_name_H-M   'P 1'
#
loop_
_entity.id
_entity.type
_entity.pdbx_description
1 polymer ?
#
loop_
_entity_poly.entity_id
_entity_poly.type
_entity_poly.pdbx_seq_one_letter_code
_entity_poly.pdbx_strand_id
1 'polypeptide(L)'
;MNTSASAPFHLRGNYAPVFEEVTTDQLEVRGSIPIELDGRYFRNGANPITGESAHWFLGDGMIHGVRLREGRADWYRNRWVKTPFYENPTKPVIDLENLDFSSENSKANTHVVAHAGRILCLEEGHIPWEISDELETVGPHSFEGRLDGSFTAHPKICPLTGEMLAFGYGLLPPTYLTFLRVSPTGELVQQKAIDIPAPVMMHDFNITASRVIFMDLPVVFDLDLAMAGSMPFSFQRDNGARLGVMERASSDAEVQWFDIDPCYVFHPVNSYDVDDHVIIDVARYPSMWETGSGSFNTKAELWRWDIDTAVGKVTETQLDDRPIEFGRIADKRVGLNYQYGYAVSLDLAGEETSASQPGTIVKYDLAGDRSSIWDLGEGRDPGEFVFVERPGADVEDDGWLLGYVYDRAEDRSSLVILDASQPGDRPIAEVLLPQRVPFGFHGSWIWD
;
A
#
# COMPACT_ATOMS: atom_id res chain seq x y z
N MET A 1 -5.35 -10.02 25.10
CA MET A 1 -6.41 -10.98 25.46
C MET A 1 -6.40 -12.10 24.43
N ASN A 2 -6.57 -13.34 24.87
CA ASN A 2 -6.59 -14.54 24.02
C ASN A 2 -7.82 -14.48 23.11
N THR A 3 -7.67 -14.05 21.85
CA THR A 3 -8.76 -14.11 20.88
C THR A 3 -8.98 -15.59 20.53
N SER A 4 -10.21 -16.07 20.81
CA SER A 4 -10.56 -17.47 20.63
C SER A 4 -10.38 -17.88 19.16
N ALA A 5 -10.15 -19.18 18.91
CA ALA A 5 -10.14 -19.79 17.58
C ALA A 5 -11.50 -19.68 16.81
N SER A 6 -12.42 -18.84 17.28
CA SER A 6 -13.72 -18.53 16.65
C SER A 6 -13.85 -17.09 16.12
N ALA A 7 -12.93 -16.15 16.41
CA ALA A 7 -13.00 -14.77 15.88
C ALA A 7 -12.76 -14.70 14.35
N PRO A 8 -13.09 -13.67 13.59
CA PRO A 8 -12.59 -13.53 12.21
C PRO A 8 -11.05 -13.56 12.12
N PHE A 9 -10.46 -14.00 11.00
CA PHE A 9 -9.00 -14.14 10.87
C PHE A 9 -8.27 -12.82 11.17
N HIS A 10 -8.84 -11.71 10.67
CA HIS A 10 -8.32 -10.35 10.80
C HIS A 10 -8.43 -9.78 12.20
N LEU A 11 -8.89 -10.56 13.18
CA LEU A 11 -8.98 -10.21 14.60
C LEU A 11 -8.26 -11.23 15.51
N ARG A 12 -7.44 -12.13 14.93
CA ARG A 12 -6.66 -13.14 15.67
C ARG A 12 -5.16 -12.96 15.51
N GLY A 13 -4.38 -13.49 16.45
CA GLY A 13 -2.91 -13.46 16.37
C GLY A 13 -2.38 -12.02 16.20
N ASN A 14 -1.45 -11.82 15.27
CA ASN A 14 -0.93 -10.48 14.96
C ASN A 14 -1.89 -9.61 14.13
N TYR A 15 -3.03 -10.12 13.66
CA TYR A 15 -4.09 -9.26 13.14
C TYR A 15 -4.97 -8.68 14.26
N ALA A 16 -4.90 -9.22 15.49
CA ALA A 16 -5.69 -8.72 16.59
C ALA A 16 -5.28 -7.28 16.97
N PRO A 17 -6.26 -6.40 17.25
CA PRO A 17 -5.99 -5.01 17.55
C PRO A 17 -5.16 -4.84 18.82
N VAL A 18 -4.37 -3.77 18.85
CA VAL A 18 -3.78 -3.22 20.06
C VAL A 18 -4.66 -2.08 20.59
N PHE A 19 -4.73 -1.94 21.91
CA PHE A 19 -5.66 -1.01 22.56
C PHE A 19 -4.97 0.17 23.25
N GLU A 20 -3.63 0.23 23.20
CA GLU A 20 -2.84 1.26 23.88
C GLU A 20 -2.08 2.13 22.87
N GLU A 21 -2.26 3.44 22.96
CA GLU A 21 -1.34 4.42 22.36
C GLU A 21 -0.12 4.56 23.26
N VAL A 22 1.05 4.21 22.72
CA VAL A 22 2.31 4.20 23.44
C VAL A 22 3.21 5.31 22.92
N THR A 23 4.03 5.85 23.81
CA THR A 23 5.19 6.68 23.47
C THR A 23 6.34 6.26 24.35
N THR A 24 7.45 5.89 23.74
CA THR A 24 8.67 5.51 24.46
C THR A 24 9.91 5.96 23.71
N ASP A 25 10.90 6.42 24.45
CA ASP A 25 12.29 6.65 24.04
C ASP A 25 13.23 5.53 24.53
N GLN A 26 12.68 4.55 25.26
CA GLN A 26 13.40 3.39 25.78
C GLN A 26 13.28 2.24 24.78
N LEU A 27 14.14 2.25 23.76
CA LEU A 27 14.18 1.23 22.72
C LEU A 27 15.49 0.44 22.80
N GLU A 28 15.36 -0.88 22.85
CA GLU A 28 16.51 -1.78 22.70
C GLU A 28 16.85 -1.90 21.21
N VAL A 29 18.13 -1.72 20.89
CA VAL A 29 18.66 -1.87 19.53
C VAL A 29 19.64 -3.03 19.51
N ARG A 30 19.38 -4.01 18.66
CA ARG A 30 20.35 -5.07 18.30
C ARG A 30 21.04 -4.66 17.00
N GLY A 31 22.35 -4.86 16.89
CA GLY A 31 23.13 -4.41 15.73
C GLY A 31 23.55 -2.94 15.81
N SER A 32 23.59 -2.23 14.68
CA SER A 32 24.01 -0.82 14.63
C SER A 32 23.24 -0.05 13.56
N ILE A 33 22.39 0.88 13.99
CA ILE A 33 21.61 1.71 13.07
C ILE A 33 22.59 2.60 12.27
N PRO A 34 22.53 2.61 10.93
CA PRO A 34 23.30 3.52 10.10
C PRO A 34 23.10 4.97 10.53
N ILE A 35 24.20 5.74 10.63
CA ILE A 35 24.13 7.14 11.09
C ILE A 35 23.44 8.06 10.08
N GLU A 36 23.41 7.63 8.82
CA GLU A 36 22.82 8.35 7.70
C GLU A 36 21.29 8.22 7.67
N LEU A 37 20.69 7.25 8.38
CA LEU A 37 19.25 7.17 8.56
C LEU A 37 18.82 8.23 9.56
N ASP A 38 18.45 9.40 9.03
CA ASP A 38 17.93 10.53 9.78
C ASP A 38 16.51 10.89 9.31
N GLY A 39 15.53 10.22 9.92
CA GLY A 39 14.13 10.39 9.57
C GLY A 39 13.20 9.48 10.36
N ARG A 40 11.98 9.31 9.84
CA ARG A 40 10.88 8.58 10.46
C ARG A 40 10.38 7.49 9.53
N TYR A 41 10.24 6.27 10.05
CA TYR A 41 9.48 5.22 9.38
C TYR A 41 8.08 5.17 9.97
N PHE A 42 7.07 5.47 9.16
CA PHE A 42 5.65 5.41 9.54
C PHE A 42 4.95 4.31 8.75
N ARG A 43 4.13 3.50 9.42
CA ARG A 43 3.29 2.44 8.81
C ARG A 43 1.86 2.61 9.27
N ASN A 44 0.93 2.65 8.32
CA ASN A 44 -0.50 2.70 8.58
C ASN A 44 -1.16 1.31 8.46
N GLY A 45 -2.26 1.10 9.16
CA GLY A 45 -2.99 -0.15 9.10
C GLY A 45 -4.30 -0.11 9.86
N ALA A 46 -5.16 -1.08 9.56
CA ALA A 46 -6.40 -1.28 10.29
C ALA A 46 -6.14 -1.75 11.74
N ASN A 47 -6.72 -1.03 12.70
CA ASN A 47 -6.72 -1.36 14.12
C ASN A 47 -8.04 -0.86 14.76
N PRO A 48 -9.12 -1.66 14.69
CA PRO A 48 -10.45 -1.22 15.14
C PRO A 48 -10.46 -0.85 16.62
N ILE A 49 -10.91 0.36 16.93
CA ILE A 49 -10.92 0.92 18.30
C ILE A 49 -11.81 0.11 19.24
N THR A 50 -12.90 -0.45 18.70
CA THR A 50 -13.85 -1.31 19.45
C THR A 50 -13.30 -2.71 19.72
N GLY A 51 -12.22 -3.10 19.04
CA GLY A 51 -11.74 -4.47 19.00
C GLY A 51 -12.38 -5.33 17.88
N GLU A 52 -13.35 -4.79 17.14
CA GLU A 52 -14.11 -5.53 16.13
C GLU A 52 -14.26 -4.74 14.81
N SER A 53 -14.24 -5.46 13.68
CA SER A 53 -14.59 -4.92 12.37
C SER A 53 -15.20 -6.02 11.49
N ALA A 54 -16.09 -5.64 10.57
CA ALA A 54 -16.74 -6.59 9.66
C ALA A 54 -15.76 -7.21 8.64
N HIS A 55 -14.69 -6.48 8.31
CA HIS A 55 -13.63 -6.91 7.39
C HIS A 55 -12.29 -6.28 7.81
N TRP A 56 -11.17 -6.86 7.39
CA TRP A 56 -9.83 -6.37 7.71
C TRP A 56 -9.65 -4.90 7.29
N PHE A 57 -10.10 -4.55 6.08
CA PHE A 57 -9.98 -3.19 5.52
C PHE A 57 -10.87 -2.14 6.19
N LEU A 58 -11.80 -2.55 7.05
CA LEU A 58 -12.76 -1.64 7.71
C LEU A 58 -12.36 -1.26 9.14
N GLY A 59 -11.16 -1.65 9.61
CA GLY A 59 -10.64 -1.20 10.90
C GLY A 59 -10.17 0.26 10.86
N ASP A 60 -10.15 0.93 12.00
CA ASP A 60 -9.73 2.33 12.12
C ASP A 60 -8.22 2.47 11.91
N GLY A 61 -7.78 3.56 11.27
CA GLY A 61 -6.36 3.79 10.98
C GLY A 61 -5.53 4.02 12.24
N MET A 62 -4.49 3.21 12.42
CA MET A 62 -3.47 3.41 13.45
C MET A 62 -2.08 3.46 12.83
N ILE A 63 -1.41 4.58 13.04
CA ILE A 63 -0.03 4.80 12.63
C ILE A 63 0.88 4.24 13.70
N HIS A 64 1.88 3.47 13.28
CA HIS A 64 3.05 3.11 14.08
C HIS A 64 4.26 3.82 13.49
N GLY A 65 5.02 4.53 14.33
CA GLY A 65 6.15 5.35 13.91
C GLY A 65 7.40 5.09 14.75
N VAL A 66 8.55 5.08 14.08
CA VAL A 66 9.88 5.06 14.72
C VAL A 66 10.73 6.18 14.12
N ARG A 67 11.36 7.00 14.97
CA ARG A 67 12.35 8.01 14.57
C ARG A 67 13.75 7.46 14.75
N LEU A 68 14.56 7.50 13.69
CA LEU A 68 15.98 7.10 13.72
C LEU A 68 16.85 8.32 13.42
N ARG A 69 17.81 8.64 14.30
CA ARG A 69 18.74 9.78 14.15
C ARG A 69 20.11 9.46 14.71
N GLU A 70 21.18 9.82 14.01
CA GLU A 70 22.56 9.71 14.49
C GLU A 70 22.88 8.30 15.04
N GLY A 71 22.38 7.25 14.37
CA GLY A 71 22.58 5.85 14.78
C GLY A 71 21.80 5.41 16.03
N ARG A 72 20.76 6.15 16.42
CA ARG A 72 19.87 5.82 17.55
C ARG A 72 18.41 5.75 17.09
N ALA A 73 17.62 4.96 17.79
CA ALA A 73 16.15 5.03 17.71
C ALA A 73 15.67 6.00 18.81
N ASP A 74 15.31 7.22 18.42
CA ASP A 74 14.98 8.29 19.36
C ASP A 74 13.62 8.05 20.02
N TRP A 75 12.64 7.50 19.29
CA TRP A 75 11.35 7.13 19.86
C TRP A 75 10.57 6.14 18.99
N TYR A 76 9.63 5.46 19.64
CA TYR A 76 8.50 4.76 19.04
C TYR A 76 7.18 5.39 19.52
N ARG A 77 6.22 5.53 18.61
CA ARG A 77 4.86 5.99 18.90
C ARG A 77 3.83 5.24 18.09
N ASN A 78 2.64 5.04 18.65
CA ASN A 78 1.46 4.70 17.87
C ASN A 78 0.28 5.58 18.24
N ARG A 79 -0.49 6.01 17.24
CA ARG A 79 -1.67 6.87 17.37
C ARG A 79 -2.76 6.43 16.43
N TRP A 80 -4.01 6.49 16.88
CA TRP A 80 -5.14 6.46 15.97
C TRP A 80 -5.21 7.77 15.18
N VAL A 81 -5.55 7.68 13.90
CA VAL A 81 -6.01 8.83 13.15
C VAL A 81 -7.41 9.17 13.63
N LYS A 82 -7.59 10.36 14.21
CA LYS A 82 -8.84 10.80 14.84
C LYS A 82 -9.86 11.25 13.81
N THR A 83 -10.32 10.33 12.98
CA THR A 83 -11.41 10.54 12.02
C THR A 83 -12.78 10.48 12.74
N PRO A 84 -13.93 10.72 12.06
CA PRO A 84 -15.25 10.67 12.71
C PRO A 84 -15.57 9.34 13.41
N PHE A 85 -14.93 8.23 13.01
CA PHE A 85 -15.09 6.94 13.68
C PHE A 85 -14.36 6.85 15.02
N TYR A 86 -13.40 7.73 15.30
CA TYR A 86 -12.74 7.77 16.60
C TYR A 86 -13.73 8.17 17.71
N GLU A 87 -14.60 9.15 17.43
CA GLU A 87 -15.63 9.60 18.37
C GLU A 87 -16.92 8.76 18.28
N ASN A 88 -17.23 8.22 17.09
CA ASN A 88 -18.39 7.38 16.85
C ASN A 88 -18.02 6.06 16.15
N PRO A 89 -17.42 5.10 16.88
CA PRO A 89 -16.83 3.90 16.28
C PRO A 89 -17.85 2.90 15.74
N THR A 90 -19.13 3.04 16.10
CA THR A 90 -20.23 2.23 15.56
C THR A 90 -20.85 2.81 14.30
N LYS A 91 -20.41 3.99 13.84
CA LYS A 91 -20.88 4.60 12.60
C LYS A 91 -20.55 3.67 11.41
N PRO A 92 -21.52 3.40 10.51
CA PRO A 92 -21.22 2.65 9.29
C PRO A 92 -20.36 3.50 8.34
N VAL A 93 -19.45 2.86 7.61
CA VAL A 93 -18.60 3.56 6.62
C VAL A 93 -19.44 4.08 5.45
N ILE A 94 -20.39 3.26 4.99
CA ILE A 94 -21.39 3.65 4.00
C ILE A 94 -22.74 3.72 4.72
N ASP A 95 -23.20 4.93 5.04
CA ASP A 95 -24.48 5.13 5.73
C ASP A 95 -25.61 5.42 4.74
N LEU A 96 -26.11 4.36 4.09
CA LEU A 96 -27.23 4.47 3.16
C LEU A 96 -28.54 4.84 3.86
N GLU A 97 -28.69 4.53 5.16
CA GLU A 97 -29.91 4.82 5.93
C GLU A 97 -30.07 6.32 6.17
N ASN A 98 -28.98 6.99 6.57
CA ASN A 98 -28.98 8.43 6.82
C ASN A 98 -28.51 9.26 5.63
N LEU A 99 -28.15 8.63 4.50
CA LEU A 99 -27.61 9.28 3.31
C LEU A 99 -26.35 10.11 3.60
N ASP A 100 -25.50 9.62 4.52
CA ASP A 100 -24.24 10.28 4.85
C ASP A 100 -23.13 9.80 3.90
N PHE A 101 -22.94 10.58 2.84
CA PHE A 101 -21.88 10.43 1.84
C PHE A 101 -20.74 11.43 2.05
N SER A 102 -20.53 11.89 3.29
CA SER A 102 -19.45 12.82 3.59
C SER A 102 -18.10 12.24 3.14
N SER A 103 -17.37 13.02 2.35
CA SER A 103 -16.02 12.65 1.90
C SER A 103 -15.02 12.56 3.07
N GLU A 104 -15.38 13.07 4.26
CA GLU A 104 -14.60 12.97 5.50
C GLU A 104 -14.77 11.62 6.24
N ASN A 105 -15.69 10.75 5.81
CA ASN A 105 -15.95 9.43 6.45
C ASN A 105 -14.86 8.39 6.18
N SER A 106 -13.60 8.81 6.26
CA SER A 106 -12.44 7.96 6.04
C SER A 106 -12.08 7.13 7.26
N LYS A 107 -11.66 5.89 7.02
CA LYS A 107 -10.90 5.11 8.02
C LYS A 107 -9.43 5.54 8.10
N ALA A 108 -8.92 6.23 7.07
CA ALA A 108 -7.55 6.73 6.96
C ALA A 108 -6.49 5.68 7.39
N ASN A 109 -6.67 4.44 6.95
CA ASN A 109 -5.96 3.28 7.49
C ASN A 109 -4.95 2.63 6.53
N THR A 110 -4.97 2.98 5.24
CA THR A 110 -4.33 2.18 4.19
C THR A 110 -2.87 2.57 3.97
N HIS A 111 -2.57 3.86 3.87
CA HIS A 111 -1.19 4.33 3.67
C HIS A 111 -0.94 5.62 4.44
N VAL A 112 0.32 5.97 4.60
CA VAL A 112 0.82 7.23 5.11
C VAL A 112 1.95 7.71 4.20
N VAL A 113 1.81 8.90 3.62
CA VAL A 113 2.76 9.46 2.66
C VAL A 113 3.13 10.89 3.03
N ALA A 114 4.35 11.32 2.71
CA ALA A 114 4.76 12.71 2.85
C ALA A 114 4.80 13.40 1.48
N HIS A 115 4.17 14.56 1.38
CA HIS A 115 4.19 15.37 0.16
C HIS A 115 4.00 16.85 0.50
N ALA A 116 4.78 17.72 -0.14
CA ALA A 116 4.70 19.18 0.04
C ALA A 116 4.73 19.66 1.52
N GLY A 117 5.53 18.99 2.36
CA GLY A 117 5.66 19.32 3.79
C GLY A 117 4.49 18.87 4.67
N ARG A 118 3.58 18.05 4.14
CA ARG A 118 2.44 17.44 4.85
C ARG A 118 2.60 15.94 4.94
N ILE A 119 2.00 15.33 5.95
CA ILE A 119 1.94 13.86 6.11
C ILE A 119 0.47 13.45 6.04
N LEU A 120 0.13 12.68 5.01
CA LEU A 120 -1.24 12.31 4.67
C LEU A 120 -1.47 10.83 4.93
N CYS A 121 -2.46 10.51 5.75
CA CYS A 121 -3.05 9.20 5.94
C CYS A 121 -4.19 9.01 4.93
N LEU A 122 -4.16 7.89 4.21
CA LEU A 122 -5.00 7.65 3.05
C LEU A 122 -5.85 6.41 3.22
N GLU A 123 -7.07 6.44 2.67
CA GLU A 123 -7.95 5.29 2.45
C GLU A 123 -8.80 5.59 1.22
N GLU A 124 -8.92 4.60 0.33
CA GLU A 124 -9.27 4.80 -1.08
C GLU A 124 -10.70 5.27 -1.36
N GLY A 125 -11.60 5.26 -0.37
CA GLY A 125 -12.98 5.73 -0.50
C GLY A 125 -13.21 7.22 -0.22
N HIS A 126 -12.25 7.93 0.36
CA HIS A 126 -12.49 9.24 0.99
C HIS A 126 -11.33 10.22 0.79
N ILE A 127 -11.46 11.46 1.30
CA ILE A 127 -10.34 12.42 1.25
C ILE A 127 -9.21 12.02 2.23
N PRO A 128 -7.96 12.45 1.96
CA PRO A 128 -6.84 12.26 2.87
C PRO A 128 -7.07 12.91 4.24
N TRP A 129 -6.42 12.37 5.26
CA TRP A 129 -6.33 12.95 6.61
C TRP A 129 -4.90 13.32 6.95
N GLU A 130 -4.65 14.54 7.38
CA GLU A 130 -3.33 15.04 7.73
C GLU A 130 -2.97 14.73 9.19
N ILE A 131 -1.71 14.35 9.42
CA ILE A 131 -1.12 14.19 10.76
C ILE A 131 0.13 15.07 10.90
N SER A 132 0.47 15.43 12.13
CA SER A 132 1.76 16.03 12.46
C SER A 132 2.86 14.99 12.40
N ASP A 133 4.09 15.46 12.50
CA ASP A 133 5.26 14.62 12.56
C ASP A 133 5.45 13.86 13.89
N GLU A 134 4.65 14.21 14.90
CA GLU A 134 4.46 13.43 16.13
C GLU A 134 3.23 12.52 16.10
N LEU A 135 2.62 12.33 14.93
CA LEU A 135 1.45 11.46 14.68
C LEU A 135 0.12 12.02 15.23
N GLU A 136 0.08 13.30 15.61
CA GLU A 136 -1.18 13.91 16.07
C GLU A 136 -2.06 14.29 14.86
N THR A 137 -3.35 13.96 14.90
CA THR A 137 -4.26 14.29 13.81
C THR A 137 -4.47 15.79 13.68
N VAL A 138 -4.22 16.32 12.48
CA VAL A 138 -4.47 17.71 12.10
C VAL A 138 -5.90 17.88 11.59
N GLY A 139 -6.37 16.97 10.73
CA GLY A 139 -7.73 16.96 10.20
C GLY A 139 -7.82 16.52 8.73
N PRO A 140 -9.01 16.56 8.11
CA PRO A 140 -9.19 16.21 6.71
C PRO A 140 -8.47 17.20 5.77
N HIS A 141 -7.96 16.70 4.64
CA HIS A 141 -7.22 17.48 3.65
C HIS A 141 -7.92 17.45 2.29
N SER A 142 -8.72 18.48 2.01
CA SER A 142 -9.48 18.63 0.75
C SER A 142 -8.74 19.40 -0.35
N PHE A 143 -7.42 19.59 -0.22
CA PHE A 143 -6.61 20.42 -1.13
C PHE A 143 -7.23 21.81 -1.35
N GLU A 144 -7.48 22.53 -0.25
CA GLU A 144 -8.13 23.85 -0.25
C GLU A 144 -9.55 23.84 -0.85
N GLY A 145 -10.30 22.76 -0.62
CA GLY A 145 -11.66 22.58 -1.13
C GLY A 145 -11.74 22.22 -2.61
N ARG A 146 -10.61 21.91 -3.26
CA ARG A 146 -10.59 21.48 -4.66
C ARG A 146 -10.97 20.00 -4.82
N LEU A 147 -10.81 19.20 -3.78
CA LEU A 147 -11.21 17.80 -3.77
C LEU A 147 -12.48 17.63 -2.91
N ASP A 148 -13.52 17.06 -3.51
CA ASP A 148 -14.75 16.64 -2.83
C ASP A 148 -15.11 15.22 -3.29
N GLY A 149 -14.31 14.25 -2.87
CA GLY A 149 -14.41 12.86 -3.32
C GLY A 149 -13.20 12.04 -2.88
N SER A 150 -13.17 10.78 -3.31
CA SER A 150 -12.12 9.83 -2.96
C SER A 150 -10.74 10.25 -3.47
N PHE A 151 -9.71 9.83 -2.72
CA PHE A 151 -8.31 9.93 -3.09
C PHE A 151 -7.65 8.57 -2.83
N THR A 152 -6.94 8.03 -3.82
CA THR A 152 -6.29 6.73 -3.73
C THR A 152 -5.34 6.64 -2.53
N ALA A 153 -5.27 5.47 -1.92
CA ALA A 153 -4.23 5.16 -0.94
C ALA A 153 -2.84 4.96 -1.54
N HIS A 154 -2.75 4.90 -2.88
CA HIS A 154 -1.52 4.59 -3.60
C HIS A 154 -1.07 5.70 -4.54
N PRO A 155 -0.92 6.96 -4.08
CA PRO A 155 -0.39 8.00 -4.93
C PRO A 155 1.06 7.69 -5.29
N LYS A 156 1.47 8.08 -6.51
CA LYS A 156 2.86 7.93 -6.97
C LYS A 156 3.50 9.30 -7.06
N ILE A 157 4.60 9.51 -6.35
CA ILE A 157 5.38 10.75 -6.41
C ILE A 157 6.40 10.62 -7.53
N CYS A 158 6.31 11.47 -8.55
CA CYS A 158 7.24 11.44 -9.66
C CYS A 158 8.61 11.99 -9.21
N PRO A 159 9.69 11.20 -9.27
CA PRO A 159 11.01 11.65 -8.82
C PRO A 159 11.61 12.76 -9.70
N LEU A 160 11.11 12.94 -10.92
CA LEU A 160 11.59 13.97 -11.85
C LEU A 160 10.92 15.33 -11.63
N THR A 161 9.62 15.35 -11.28
CA THR A 161 8.84 16.59 -11.18
C THR A 161 8.48 16.95 -9.74
N GLY A 162 8.46 15.99 -8.81
CA GLY A 162 7.92 16.14 -7.46
C GLY A 162 6.39 16.17 -7.40
N GLU A 163 5.72 16.03 -8.54
CA GLU A 163 4.26 15.94 -8.58
C GLU A 163 3.80 14.62 -7.98
N MET A 164 2.72 14.67 -7.22
CA MET A 164 2.02 13.50 -6.73
C MET A 164 0.87 13.19 -7.68
N LEU A 165 0.92 12.04 -8.33
CA LEU A 165 -0.16 11.54 -9.18
C LEU A 165 -1.05 10.63 -8.36
N ALA A 166 -2.35 10.74 -8.58
CA ALA A 166 -3.36 10.03 -7.83
C ALA A 166 -4.59 9.79 -8.70
N PHE A 167 -5.56 9.09 -8.15
CA PHE A 167 -6.91 9.02 -8.69
C PHE A 167 -7.91 9.01 -7.53
N GLY A 168 -9.19 9.21 -7.83
CA GLY A 168 -10.31 8.86 -6.98
C GLY A 168 -11.26 7.97 -7.76
N TYR A 169 -11.88 6.98 -7.12
CA TYR A 169 -12.92 6.17 -7.74
C TYR A 169 -14.25 6.25 -6.97
N GLY A 170 -15.35 6.10 -7.69
CA GLY A 170 -16.71 6.23 -7.17
C GLY A 170 -17.50 4.93 -7.31
N LEU A 171 -18.48 4.74 -6.41
CA LEU A 171 -19.37 3.57 -6.42
C LEU A 171 -20.71 3.83 -7.12
N LEU A 172 -21.01 5.11 -7.40
CA LEU A 172 -22.28 5.57 -7.96
C LEU A 172 -22.03 6.52 -9.15
N PRO A 173 -22.95 6.57 -10.13
CA PRO A 173 -22.84 7.48 -11.27
C PRO A 173 -22.92 8.96 -10.85
N PRO A 174 -22.41 9.91 -11.66
CA PRO A 174 -21.98 9.71 -13.05
C PRO A 174 -20.50 9.34 -13.23
N THR A 175 -19.66 9.46 -12.20
CA THR A 175 -18.21 9.32 -12.33
C THR A 175 -17.69 8.17 -11.47
N TYR A 176 -17.12 7.15 -12.11
CA TYR A 176 -16.49 6.03 -11.40
C TYR A 176 -14.98 6.17 -11.27
N LEU A 177 -14.31 6.99 -12.08
CA LEU A 177 -12.87 7.21 -12.01
C LEU A 177 -12.52 8.67 -12.32
N THR A 178 -11.64 9.25 -11.52
CA THR A 178 -11.10 10.59 -11.71
C THR A 178 -9.59 10.55 -11.55
N PHE A 179 -8.84 10.94 -12.58
CA PHE A 179 -7.41 11.18 -12.46
C PHE A 179 -7.13 12.50 -11.74
N LEU A 180 -6.17 12.49 -10.81
CA LEU A 180 -5.78 13.62 -9.99
C LEU A 180 -4.26 13.88 -10.12
N ARG A 181 -3.87 15.14 -10.23
CA ARG A 181 -2.45 15.55 -10.18
C ARG A 181 -2.26 16.70 -9.21
N VAL A 182 -1.37 16.49 -8.24
CA VAL A 182 -1.00 17.47 -7.22
C VAL A 182 0.41 17.99 -7.53
N SER A 183 0.57 19.31 -7.55
CA SER A 183 1.85 19.96 -7.82
C SER A 183 2.86 19.68 -6.71
N PRO A 184 4.17 19.89 -6.93
CA PRO A 184 5.19 19.65 -5.89
C PRO A 184 5.03 20.49 -4.62
N THR A 185 4.24 21.57 -4.71
CA THR A 185 3.92 22.47 -3.59
C THR A 185 2.56 22.16 -2.94
N GLY A 186 1.90 21.07 -3.34
CA GLY A 186 0.68 20.58 -2.70
C GLY A 186 -0.64 21.11 -3.27
N GLU A 187 -0.62 21.77 -4.45
CA GLU A 187 -1.86 22.26 -5.09
C GLU A 187 -2.45 21.17 -6.00
N LEU A 188 -3.75 20.87 -5.88
CA LEU A 188 -4.45 19.98 -6.82
C LEU A 188 -4.65 20.67 -8.18
N VAL A 189 -3.72 20.48 -9.11
CA VAL A 189 -3.64 21.22 -10.39
C VAL A 189 -4.44 20.59 -11.53
N GLN A 190 -4.81 19.31 -11.43
CA GLN A 190 -5.60 18.63 -12.46
C GLN A 190 -6.59 17.65 -11.86
N GLN A 191 -7.80 17.63 -12.43
CA GLN A 191 -8.84 16.63 -12.20
C GLN A 191 -9.44 16.27 -13.55
N LYS A 192 -9.46 14.99 -13.91
CA LYS A 192 -10.06 14.51 -15.18
C LYS A 192 -10.91 13.27 -14.90
N ALA A 193 -12.21 13.38 -15.14
CA ALA A 193 -13.09 12.23 -15.13
C ALA A 193 -12.72 11.28 -16.28
N ILE A 194 -12.72 9.98 -16.00
CA ILE A 194 -12.42 8.91 -16.95
C ILE A 194 -13.61 7.97 -16.96
N ASP A 195 -14.14 7.71 -18.16
CA ASP A 195 -15.28 6.84 -18.34
C ASP A 195 -14.86 5.37 -18.27
N ILE A 196 -15.43 4.65 -17.31
CA ILE A 196 -15.36 3.19 -17.19
C ILE A 196 -16.78 2.63 -17.04
N PRO A 197 -17.06 1.39 -17.49
CA PRO A 197 -18.43 0.88 -17.62
C PRO A 197 -19.05 0.47 -16.28
N ALA A 198 -18.23 0.24 -15.25
CA ALA A 198 -18.67 -0.32 -13.98
C ALA A 198 -17.89 0.28 -12.80
N PRO A 199 -18.49 0.30 -11.59
CA PRO A 199 -17.81 0.70 -10.36
C PRO A 199 -16.87 -0.43 -9.87
N VAL A 200 -15.68 -0.50 -10.44
CA VAL A 200 -14.66 -1.47 -10.03
C VAL A 200 -13.84 -0.94 -8.85
N MET A 201 -13.29 -1.85 -8.04
CA MET A 201 -12.28 -1.50 -7.04
C MET A 201 -10.98 -1.15 -7.75
N MET A 202 -10.74 0.15 -7.89
CA MET A 202 -9.45 0.70 -8.27
C MET A 202 -8.58 0.84 -7.03
N HIS A 203 -7.80 -0.20 -6.70
CA HIS A 203 -6.92 -0.15 -5.53
C HIS A 203 -5.65 0.67 -5.80
N ASP A 204 -4.92 0.30 -6.86
CA ASP A 204 -3.69 0.96 -7.28
C ASP A 204 -3.71 1.29 -8.79
N PHE A 205 -2.72 2.05 -9.23
CA PHE A 205 -2.48 2.46 -10.60
C PHE A 205 -0.98 2.61 -10.85
N ASN A 206 -0.62 2.85 -12.11
CA ASN A 206 0.78 2.92 -12.53
C ASN A 206 1.09 4.26 -13.17
N ILE A 207 2.34 4.70 -13.06
CA ILE A 207 2.83 5.91 -13.71
C ILE A 207 4.12 5.60 -14.44
N THR A 208 4.38 6.28 -15.54
CA THR A 208 5.69 6.33 -16.18
C THR A 208 6.22 7.77 -16.15
N ALA A 209 7.35 8.03 -16.82
CA ALA A 209 7.86 9.37 -17.00
C ALA A 209 6.82 10.29 -17.68
N SER A 210 6.01 9.74 -18.59
CA SER A 210 5.08 10.50 -19.43
C SER A 210 3.59 10.15 -19.25
N ARG A 211 3.27 8.94 -18.78
CA ARG A 211 1.90 8.40 -18.80
C ARG A 211 1.41 8.00 -17.41
N VAL A 212 0.11 7.83 -17.31
CA VAL A 212 -0.57 7.11 -16.23
C VAL A 212 -1.31 5.91 -16.80
N ILE A 213 -1.38 4.83 -16.03
CA ILE A 213 -2.03 3.59 -16.43
C ILE A 213 -3.02 3.16 -15.36
N PHE A 214 -4.27 3.01 -15.76
CA PHE A 214 -5.39 2.55 -14.94
C PHE A 214 -5.65 1.07 -15.19
N MET A 215 -5.89 0.31 -14.13
CA MET A 215 -6.22 -1.11 -14.18
C MET A 215 -7.72 -1.31 -13.94
N ASP A 216 -8.52 -1.34 -15.02
CA ASP A 216 -9.96 -1.62 -14.95
C ASP A 216 -10.14 -3.15 -14.85
N LEU A 217 -10.15 -3.65 -13.61
CA LEU A 217 -10.13 -5.07 -13.27
C LEU A 217 -11.46 -5.52 -12.65
N PRO A 218 -11.88 -6.78 -12.83
CA PRO A 218 -13.24 -7.26 -12.55
C PRO A 218 -13.53 -7.55 -11.07
N VAL A 219 -13.01 -6.75 -10.13
CA VAL A 219 -13.52 -6.74 -8.75
C VAL A 219 -14.52 -5.60 -8.66
N VAL A 220 -15.81 -5.92 -8.72
CA VAL A 220 -16.89 -4.96 -8.97
C VAL A 220 -17.69 -4.73 -7.70
N PHE A 221 -18.12 -3.48 -7.48
CA PHE A 221 -19.00 -3.13 -6.37
C PHE A 221 -20.36 -3.85 -6.47
N ASP A 222 -20.81 -4.39 -5.34
CA ASP A 222 -22.08 -5.10 -5.20
C ASP A 222 -22.93 -4.43 -4.10
N LEU A 223 -24.06 -3.84 -4.52
CA LEU A 223 -24.96 -3.11 -3.63
C LEU A 223 -25.63 -4.02 -2.59
N ASP A 224 -25.93 -5.27 -2.94
CA ASP A 224 -26.58 -6.21 -2.01
C ASP A 224 -25.60 -6.58 -0.88
N LEU A 225 -24.32 -6.78 -1.21
CA LEU A 225 -23.26 -6.99 -0.22
C LEU A 225 -23.04 -5.76 0.67
N ALA A 226 -23.12 -4.55 0.10
CA ALA A 226 -23.02 -3.30 0.83
C ALA A 226 -24.16 -3.14 1.84
N MET A 227 -25.40 -3.39 1.41
CA MET A 227 -26.58 -3.35 2.28
C MET A 227 -26.55 -4.41 3.37
N ALA A 228 -25.87 -5.53 3.14
CA ALA A 228 -25.64 -6.55 4.17
C ALA A 228 -24.54 -6.19 5.18
N GLY A 229 -23.84 -5.05 5.03
CA GLY A 229 -22.77 -4.61 5.91
C GLY A 229 -21.46 -5.41 5.78
N SER A 230 -21.28 -6.10 4.66
CA SER A 230 -20.08 -6.88 4.33
C SER A 230 -19.16 -6.10 3.38
N MET A 231 -17.97 -6.65 3.09
CA MET A 231 -17.08 -6.04 2.09
C MET A 231 -17.74 -6.10 0.69
N PRO A 232 -18.07 -4.94 0.08
CA PRO A 232 -19.06 -4.87 -1.00
C PRO A 232 -18.46 -5.08 -2.39
N PHE A 233 -17.53 -6.03 -2.52
CA PHE A 233 -16.80 -6.26 -3.76
C PHE A 233 -16.64 -7.76 -4.02
N SER A 234 -16.81 -8.15 -5.28
CA SER A 234 -16.68 -9.54 -5.73
C SER A 234 -16.04 -9.63 -7.11
N PHE A 235 -15.37 -10.76 -7.39
CA PHE A 235 -14.83 -11.02 -8.73
C PHE A 235 -15.96 -11.32 -9.72
N GLN A 236 -16.09 -10.53 -10.78
CA GLN A 236 -17.08 -10.70 -11.83
C GLN A 236 -16.38 -10.86 -13.18
N ARG A 237 -15.94 -12.07 -13.51
CA ARG A 237 -15.13 -12.37 -14.71
C ARG A 237 -15.75 -11.84 -16.02
N ASP A 238 -17.07 -11.83 -16.13
CA ASP A 238 -17.80 -11.36 -17.30
C ASP A 238 -17.74 -9.83 -17.50
N ASN A 239 -17.29 -9.07 -16.50
CA ASN A 239 -17.03 -7.63 -16.63
C ASN A 239 -15.78 -7.30 -17.47
N GLY A 240 -14.96 -8.32 -17.79
CA GLY A 240 -13.72 -8.16 -18.54
C GLY A 240 -12.59 -7.53 -17.73
N ALA A 241 -11.44 -7.33 -18.36
CA ALA A 241 -10.29 -6.64 -17.78
C ALA A 241 -9.54 -5.86 -18.87
N ARG A 242 -9.10 -4.65 -18.54
CA ARG A 242 -8.36 -3.80 -19.49
C ARG A 242 -7.46 -2.79 -18.80
N LEU A 243 -6.42 -2.37 -19.51
CA LEU A 243 -5.44 -1.38 -19.07
C LEU A 243 -5.67 -0.08 -19.84
N GLY A 244 -5.80 1.04 -19.14
CA GLY A 244 -6.04 2.35 -19.73
C GLY A 244 -4.80 3.22 -19.66
N VAL A 245 -4.19 3.56 -20.79
CA VAL A 245 -2.98 4.40 -20.87
C VAL A 245 -3.37 5.83 -21.25
N MET A 246 -2.85 6.82 -20.52
CA MET A 246 -3.13 8.25 -20.77
C MET A 246 -1.88 9.10 -20.54
N GLU A 247 -1.63 10.07 -21.42
CA GLU A 247 -0.58 11.08 -21.20
C GLU A 247 -0.91 11.96 -19.99
N ARG A 248 0.00 12.04 -19.02
CA ARG A 248 -0.34 12.56 -17.68
C ARG A 248 -0.37 14.08 -17.58
N ALA A 249 0.34 14.78 -18.46
CA ALA A 249 0.53 16.23 -18.38
C ALA A 249 -0.55 17.02 -19.14
N SER A 250 -1.30 16.37 -20.04
CA SER A 250 -2.29 17.00 -20.91
C SER A 250 -3.69 16.92 -20.28
N SER A 251 -4.41 18.04 -20.25
CA SER A 251 -5.83 18.04 -19.84
C SER A 251 -6.73 17.33 -20.83
N ASP A 252 -6.33 17.30 -22.10
CA ASP A 252 -7.16 16.85 -23.23
C ASP A 252 -6.75 15.44 -23.70
N ALA A 253 -5.82 14.78 -23.00
CA ALA A 253 -5.37 13.43 -23.36
C ALA A 253 -6.46 12.41 -23.09
N GLU A 254 -6.85 11.66 -24.12
CA GLU A 254 -7.82 10.58 -24.00
C GLU A 254 -7.14 9.28 -23.54
N VAL A 255 -7.91 8.41 -22.90
CA VAL A 255 -7.42 7.11 -22.44
C VAL A 255 -7.50 6.10 -23.59
N GLN A 256 -6.37 5.45 -23.89
CA GLN A 256 -6.33 4.30 -24.78
C GLN A 256 -6.47 3.02 -23.96
N TRP A 257 -7.50 2.22 -24.26
CA TRP A 257 -7.79 0.97 -23.54
C TRP A 257 -7.26 -0.25 -24.28
N PHE A 258 -6.69 -1.19 -23.55
CA PHE A 258 -6.12 -2.43 -24.05
C PHE A 258 -6.66 -3.61 -23.26
N ASP A 259 -7.31 -4.55 -23.93
CA ASP A 259 -7.89 -5.73 -23.27
C ASP A 259 -6.80 -6.71 -22.79
N ILE A 260 -7.04 -7.33 -21.63
CA ILE A 260 -6.20 -8.39 -21.05
C ILE A 260 -7.08 -9.54 -20.56
N ASP A 261 -6.46 -10.68 -20.23
CA ASP A 261 -7.20 -11.79 -19.61
C ASP A 261 -7.62 -11.41 -18.17
N PRO A 262 -8.88 -11.68 -17.75
CA PRO A 262 -9.36 -11.31 -16.43
C PRO A 262 -8.50 -11.85 -15.27
N CYS A 263 -7.99 -10.92 -14.47
CA CYS A 263 -7.12 -11.12 -13.30
C CYS A 263 -7.40 -10.05 -12.24
N TYR A 264 -6.66 -10.06 -11.14
CA TYR A 264 -6.67 -8.95 -10.18
C TYR A 264 -5.26 -8.58 -9.75
N VAL A 265 -5.04 -7.31 -9.42
CA VAL A 265 -3.77 -6.78 -8.92
C VAL A 265 -4.12 -5.84 -7.78
N PHE A 266 -3.62 -6.13 -6.57
CA PHE A 266 -3.57 -5.13 -5.52
C PHE A 266 -2.39 -4.19 -5.80
N HIS A 267 -1.17 -4.72 -5.84
CA HIS A 267 0.02 -3.87 -5.97
C HIS A 267 0.85 -4.13 -7.25
N PRO A 268 1.17 -3.08 -8.02
CA PRO A 268 2.29 -3.10 -8.93
C PRO A 268 3.62 -3.03 -8.16
N VAL A 269 4.71 -3.47 -8.79
CA VAL A 269 6.08 -3.21 -8.35
C VAL A 269 6.54 -1.86 -8.89
N ASN A 270 6.52 -1.68 -10.22
CA ASN A 270 6.82 -0.42 -10.90
C ASN A 270 6.40 -0.50 -12.38
N SER A 271 6.47 0.63 -13.09
CA SER A 271 6.29 0.70 -14.53
C SER A 271 7.17 1.75 -15.19
N TYR A 272 7.40 1.65 -16.50
CA TYR A 272 8.23 2.60 -17.24
C TYR A 272 7.93 2.60 -18.75
N ASP A 273 8.31 3.69 -19.41
CA ASP A 273 8.23 3.82 -20.88
C ASP A 273 9.44 3.17 -21.57
N VAL A 274 9.20 2.52 -22.70
CA VAL A 274 10.22 2.10 -23.69
C VAL A 274 9.69 2.38 -25.08
N ASP A 275 10.10 3.49 -25.69
CA ASP A 275 9.56 3.94 -27.00
C ASP A 275 8.00 3.97 -26.99
N ASP A 276 7.35 3.22 -27.88
CA ASP A 276 5.89 3.09 -27.98
C ASP A 276 5.31 2.05 -27.00
N HIS A 277 6.13 1.52 -26.10
CA HIS A 277 5.75 0.52 -25.11
C HIS A 277 5.64 1.10 -23.69
N VAL A 278 4.76 0.49 -22.90
CA VAL A 278 4.73 0.64 -21.44
C VAL A 278 4.96 -0.72 -20.81
N ILE A 279 5.99 -0.82 -19.98
CA ILE A 279 6.29 -2.02 -19.21
C ILE A 279 5.78 -1.84 -17.78
N ILE A 280 5.06 -2.84 -17.27
CA ILE A 280 4.49 -2.83 -15.91
C ILE A 280 4.80 -4.17 -15.25
N ASP A 281 5.38 -4.14 -14.06
CA ASP A 281 5.56 -5.34 -13.23
C ASP A 281 4.54 -5.32 -12.10
N VAL A 282 3.82 -6.43 -11.90
CA VAL A 282 2.68 -6.53 -10.97
C VAL A 282 2.68 -7.82 -10.16
N ALA A 283 2.12 -7.73 -8.94
CA ALA A 283 1.70 -8.88 -8.15
C ALA A 283 0.30 -9.32 -8.64
N ARG A 284 0.25 -10.31 -9.55
CA ARG A 284 -0.97 -10.70 -10.27
C ARG A 284 -1.62 -11.91 -9.64
N TYR A 285 -2.91 -11.77 -9.31
CA TYR A 285 -3.81 -12.84 -8.90
C TYR A 285 -4.64 -13.35 -10.10
N PRO A 286 -4.91 -14.65 -10.21
CA PRO A 286 -5.83 -15.18 -11.21
C PRO A 286 -7.30 -14.78 -10.97
N SER A 287 -7.68 -14.56 -9.71
CA SER A 287 -8.97 -14.01 -9.27
C SER A 287 -8.87 -13.52 -7.81
N MET A 288 -9.85 -12.73 -7.35
CA MET A 288 -9.91 -12.24 -5.97
C MET A 288 -11.35 -12.15 -5.46
N TRP A 289 -11.66 -12.83 -4.36
CA TRP A 289 -13.00 -12.87 -3.73
C TRP A 289 -14.14 -13.43 -4.62
N GLU A 290 -13.83 -14.42 -5.46
CA GLU A 290 -14.83 -15.14 -6.27
C GLU A 290 -15.81 -15.95 -5.40
N THR A 291 -15.37 -16.44 -4.23
CA THR A 291 -16.19 -17.21 -3.28
C THR A 291 -16.47 -16.45 -1.97
N GLY A 292 -16.38 -15.11 -2.01
CA GLY A 292 -16.54 -14.24 -0.85
C GLY A 292 -15.24 -13.58 -0.38
N SER A 293 -15.39 -12.46 0.31
CA SER A 293 -14.31 -11.53 0.70
C SER A 293 -13.69 -11.80 2.07
N GLY A 294 -14.13 -12.83 2.79
CA GLY A 294 -13.63 -13.16 4.13
C GLY A 294 -12.24 -13.81 4.18
N SER A 295 -11.56 -14.03 3.05
CA SER A 295 -10.29 -14.75 2.96
C SER A 295 -9.55 -14.45 1.65
N PHE A 296 -8.22 -14.58 1.65
CA PHE A 296 -7.34 -14.37 0.49
C PHE A 296 -6.86 -15.71 -0.09
N ASN A 297 -7.76 -16.47 -0.73
CA ASN A 297 -7.50 -17.86 -1.11
C ASN A 297 -6.66 -18.05 -2.40
N THR A 298 -6.17 -16.96 -2.98
CA THR A 298 -5.33 -16.98 -4.17
C THR A 298 -4.01 -16.31 -3.86
N LYS A 299 -2.92 -16.82 -4.44
CA LYS A 299 -1.61 -16.18 -4.35
C LYS A 299 -1.40 -15.22 -5.51
N ALA A 300 -0.72 -14.11 -5.25
CA ALA A 300 -0.15 -13.26 -6.29
C ALA A 300 1.25 -13.73 -6.64
N GLU A 301 1.58 -13.67 -7.91
CA GLU A 301 2.90 -14.00 -8.44
C GLU A 301 3.43 -12.78 -9.22
N LEU A 302 4.75 -12.72 -9.46
CA LEU A 302 5.33 -11.61 -10.21
C LEU A 302 5.10 -11.80 -11.72
N TRP A 303 4.43 -10.83 -12.34
CA TRP A 303 4.15 -10.80 -13.78
C TRP A 303 4.61 -9.49 -14.40
N ARG A 304 5.03 -9.55 -15.66
CA ARG A 304 5.30 -8.39 -16.52
C ARG A 304 4.24 -8.26 -17.60
N TRP A 305 3.70 -7.06 -17.72
CA TRP A 305 2.86 -6.64 -18.84
C TRP A 305 3.66 -5.70 -19.74
N ASP A 306 3.66 -6.01 -21.03
CA ASP A 306 4.22 -5.16 -22.09
C ASP A 306 3.06 -4.68 -22.97
N ILE A 307 2.73 -3.38 -22.85
CA ILE A 307 1.68 -2.73 -23.61
C ILE A 307 2.31 -2.03 -24.82
N ASP A 308 2.13 -2.60 -26.01
CA ASP A 308 2.49 -1.94 -27.28
C ASP A 308 1.35 -0.97 -27.68
N THR A 309 1.58 0.32 -27.45
CA THR A 309 0.57 1.36 -27.67
C THR A 309 0.32 1.65 -29.15
N ALA A 310 1.30 1.37 -30.01
CA ALA A 310 1.19 1.56 -31.46
C ALA A 310 0.37 0.43 -32.12
N VAL A 311 0.56 -0.81 -31.67
CA VAL A 311 -0.14 -1.99 -32.20
C VAL A 311 -1.47 -2.25 -31.50
N GLY A 312 -1.66 -1.80 -30.26
CA GLY A 312 -2.89 -2.05 -29.52
C GLY A 312 -2.91 -3.41 -28.82
N LYS A 313 -1.76 -3.90 -28.35
CA LYS A 313 -1.66 -5.27 -27.79
C LYS A 313 -0.90 -5.30 -26.46
N VAL A 314 -1.38 -6.11 -25.52
CA VAL A 314 -0.66 -6.47 -24.29
C VAL A 314 -0.05 -7.86 -24.42
N THR A 315 1.18 -8.03 -23.96
CA THR A 315 1.81 -9.34 -23.74
C THR A 315 2.08 -9.52 -22.26
N GLU A 316 1.65 -10.65 -21.69
CA GLU A 316 1.85 -11.00 -20.28
C GLU A 316 2.92 -12.09 -20.13
N THR A 317 3.87 -11.91 -19.23
CA THR A 317 4.92 -12.90 -18.93
C THR A 317 5.06 -13.08 -17.42
N GLN A 318 4.89 -14.30 -16.93
CA GLN A 318 5.21 -14.63 -15.55
C GLN A 318 6.72 -14.62 -15.34
N LEU A 319 7.20 -13.85 -14.37
CA LEU A 319 8.63 -13.75 -14.04
C LEU A 319 9.02 -14.66 -12.87
N ASP A 320 8.08 -14.94 -11.97
CA ASP A 320 8.32 -15.79 -10.79
C ASP A 320 7.05 -16.53 -10.36
N ASP A 321 7.19 -17.70 -9.75
CA ASP A 321 6.10 -18.55 -9.24
C ASP A 321 5.93 -18.50 -7.70
N ARG A 322 6.84 -17.80 -7.01
CA ARG A 322 6.74 -17.55 -5.57
C ARG A 322 5.58 -16.60 -5.26
N PRO A 323 4.83 -16.86 -4.18
CA PRO A 323 3.79 -15.96 -3.74
C PRO A 323 4.42 -14.66 -3.24
N ILE A 324 4.11 -13.52 -3.87
CA ILE A 324 4.64 -12.21 -3.50
C ILE A 324 3.55 -11.15 -3.43
N GLU A 325 3.78 -10.16 -2.57
CA GLU A 325 2.97 -8.96 -2.43
C GLU A 325 3.83 -7.79 -1.92
N PHE A 326 3.25 -6.59 -1.81
CA PHE A 326 3.92 -5.39 -1.32
C PHE A 326 5.18 -5.04 -2.12
N GLY A 327 5.04 -4.97 -3.44
CA GLY A 327 6.12 -4.58 -4.35
C GLY A 327 6.65 -3.19 -4.06
N ARG A 328 7.97 -3.06 -3.91
CA ARG A 328 8.67 -1.79 -3.65
C ARG A 328 9.93 -1.68 -4.50
N ILE A 329 10.33 -0.45 -4.76
CA ILE A 329 11.54 -0.09 -5.50
C ILE A 329 12.21 1.10 -4.82
N ALA A 330 13.38 1.51 -5.29
CA ALA A 330 13.93 2.79 -4.92
C ALA A 330 13.03 3.93 -5.42
N ASP A 331 12.62 4.86 -4.56
CA ASP A 331 11.68 5.94 -4.90
C ASP A 331 12.18 6.80 -6.08
N LYS A 332 13.50 6.95 -6.25
CA LYS A 332 14.12 7.62 -7.41
C LYS A 332 13.84 6.95 -8.76
N ARG A 333 13.25 5.74 -8.75
CA ARG A 333 12.89 4.95 -9.93
C ARG A 333 11.39 4.83 -10.18
N VAL A 334 10.54 5.43 -9.34
CA VAL A 334 9.09 5.38 -9.55
C VAL A 334 8.74 5.96 -10.92
N GLY A 335 8.14 5.13 -11.76
CA GLY A 335 7.78 5.46 -13.14
C GLY A 335 8.94 5.50 -14.14
N LEU A 336 10.14 5.08 -13.74
CA LEU A 336 11.34 5.07 -14.57
C LEU A 336 11.86 3.64 -14.74
N ASN A 337 12.66 3.43 -15.79
CA ASN A 337 13.35 2.17 -15.98
C ASN A 337 14.21 1.84 -14.75
N TYR A 338 14.14 0.60 -14.32
CA TYR A 338 14.68 0.13 -13.04
C TYR A 338 15.18 -1.31 -13.19
N GLN A 339 16.12 -1.68 -12.34
CA GLN A 339 16.72 -3.00 -12.31
C GLN A 339 16.29 -3.80 -11.08
N TYR A 340 16.10 -3.14 -9.93
CA TYR A 340 15.87 -3.82 -8.67
C TYR A 340 14.48 -3.59 -8.10
N GLY A 341 13.77 -4.69 -7.86
CA GLY A 341 12.49 -4.70 -7.14
C GLY A 341 12.58 -5.51 -5.86
N TYR A 342 11.77 -5.17 -4.88
CA TYR A 342 11.66 -5.85 -3.60
C TYR A 342 10.21 -6.23 -3.34
N ALA A 343 9.97 -7.36 -2.70
CA ALA A 343 8.62 -7.78 -2.33
C ALA A 343 8.66 -8.65 -1.07
N VAL A 344 7.53 -8.73 -0.39
CA VAL A 344 7.34 -9.69 0.69
C VAL A 344 6.85 -10.99 0.07
N SER A 345 7.51 -12.10 0.39
CA SER A 345 7.01 -13.43 0.02
C SER A 345 6.08 -13.92 1.11
N LEU A 346 4.78 -13.93 0.83
CA LEU A 346 3.75 -14.28 1.81
C LEU A 346 2.63 -15.08 1.14
N ASP A 347 2.34 -16.26 1.71
CA ASP A 347 1.20 -17.06 1.29
C ASP A 347 -0.05 -16.69 2.12
N LEU A 348 -0.81 -15.72 1.61
CA LEU A 348 -2.07 -15.30 2.23
C LEU A 348 -3.18 -16.37 2.14
N ALA A 349 -3.01 -17.39 1.29
CA ALA A 349 -4.00 -18.44 1.06
C ALA A 349 -3.88 -19.63 2.03
N GLY A 350 -2.80 -19.68 2.81
CA GLY A 350 -2.46 -20.82 3.68
C GLY A 350 -2.49 -20.50 5.18
N GLU A 351 -3.69 -20.30 5.76
CA GLU A 351 -3.84 -20.01 7.21
C GLU A 351 -3.24 -21.07 8.15
N GLU A 352 -3.15 -22.35 7.74
CA GLU A 352 -2.57 -23.42 8.55
C GLU A 352 -1.11 -23.76 8.20
N THR A 353 -0.63 -23.39 7.01
CA THR A 353 0.74 -23.73 6.54
C THR A 353 1.77 -22.67 6.92
N SER A 354 1.36 -21.42 7.20
CA SER A 354 2.26 -20.33 7.62
C SER A 354 2.87 -20.54 9.01
N ALA A 355 2.39 -21.52 9.80
CA ALA A 355 2.93 -21.83 11.13
C ALA A 355 4.43 -22.19 11.13
N SER A 356 4.95 -22.69 10.00
CA SER A 356 6.29 -23.30 9.90
C SER A 356 7.20 -22.72 8.82
N GLN A 357 6.74 -21.75 8.03
CA GLN A 357 7.56 -21.14 6.98
C GLN A 357 8.19 -19.83 7.47
N PRO A 358 9.47 -19.59 7.17
CA PRO A 358 10.11 -18.34 7.51
C PRO A 358 9.53 -17.19 6.69
N GLY A 359 9.29 -16.06 7.34
CA GLY A 359 8.99 -14.82 6.63
C GLY A 359 10.16 -14.42 5.74
N THR A 360 9.86 -14.05 4.50
CA THR A 360 10.90 -13.86 3.48
C THR A 360 10.72 -12.52 2.77
N ILE A 361 11.80 -11.78 2.62
CA ILE A 361 11.87 -10.65 1.70
C ILE A 361 12.59 -11.10 0.44
N VAL A 362 12.06 -10.74 -0.71
CA VAL A 362 12.61 -11.07 -2.02
C VAL A 362 13.20 -9.82 -2.64
N LYS A 363 14.41 -9.92 -3.18
CA LYS A 363 14.96 -8.97 -4.15
C LYS A 363 14.98 -9.62 -5.53
N TYR A 364 14.57 -8.85 -6.51
CA TYR A 364 14.66 -9.15 -7.93
C TYR A 364 15.74 -8.27 -8.57
N ASP A 365 16.61 -8.87 -9.36
CA ASP A 365 17.46 -8.18 -10.34
C ASP A 365 16.92 -8.54 -11.73
N LEU A 366 16.04 -7.66 -12.23
CA LEU A 366 15.25 -7.88 -13.43
C LEU A 366 16.08 -7.82 -14.71
N ALA A 367 17.20 -7.09 -14.70
CA ALA A 367 18.13 -7.08 -15.82
C ALA A 367 18.99 -8.34 -15.86
N GLY A 368 19.33 -8.90 -14.69
CA GLY A 368 20.12 -10.12 -14.54
C GLY A 368 19.32 -11.42 -14.54
N ASP A 369 17.99 -11.35 -14.61
CA ASP A 369 17.06 -12.48 -14.53
C ASP A 369 17.34 -13.40 -13.32
N ARG A 370 17.46 -12.78 -12.14
CA ARG A 370 17.77 -13.49 -10.90
C ARG A 370 17.06 -12.88 -9.70
N SER A 371 16.90 -13.67 -8.66
CA SER A 371 16.37 -13.23 -7.38
C SER A 371 17.22 -13.74 -6.21
N SER A 372 17.10 -13.04 -5.09
CA SER A 372 17.75 -13.39 -3.83
C SER A 372 16.81 -13.14 -2.67
N ILE A 373 16.98 -13.83 -1.56
CA ILE A 373 16.05 -13.76 -0.43
C ILE A 373 16.75 -13.42 0.89
N TRP A 374 16.07 -12.66 1.74
CA TRP A 374 16.34 -12.60 3.17
C TRP A 374 15.37 -13.55 3.86
N ASP A 375 15.89 -14.60 4.47
CA ASP A 375 15.17 -15.45 5.41
C ASP A 375 15.22 -14.76 6.78
N LEU A 376 14.06 -14.37 7.32
CA LEU A 376 13.96 -13.67 8.59
C LEU A 376 13.97 -14.61 9.79
N GLY A 377 13.89 -15.93 9.57
CA GLY A 377 13.80 -16.96 10.59
C GLY A 377 12.38 -17.49 10.82
N GLU A 378 12.30 -18.68 11.40
CA GLU A 378 11.04 -19.34 11.72
C GLU A 378 10.18 -18.51 12.69
N GLY A 379 8.90 -18.36 12.38
CA GLY A 379 7.94 -17.63 13.22
C GLY A 379 8.12 -16.10 13.22
N ARG A 380 8.93 -15.57 12.30
CA ARG A 380 9.09 -14.13 12.09
C ARG A 380 8.36 -13.69 10.83
N ASP A 381 7.29 -12.92 11.01
CA ASP A 381 6.38 -12.50 9.94
C ASP A 381 6.61 -11.02 9.55
N PRO A 382 7.07 -10.74 8.32
CA PRO A 382 7.23 -9.37 7.84
C PRO A 382 5.90 -8.74 7.43
N GLY A 383 5.75 -7.45 7.71
CA GLY A 383 4.88 -6.57 6.94
C GLY A 383 5.59 -6.01 5.70
N GLU A 384 5.06 -4.93 5.13
CA GLU A 384 5.72 -4.23 4.03
C GLU A 384 7.09 -3.64 4.45
N PHE A 385 8.07 -3.77 3.55
CA PHE A 385 9.38 -3.11 3.65
C PHE A 385 9.50 -1.98 2.64
N VAL A 386 9.96 -0.81 3.07
CA VAL A 386 10.27 0.33 2.18
C VAL A 386 11.75 0.39 1.88
N PHE A 387 12.11 0.87 0.69
CA PHE A 387 13.50 1.18 0.34
C PHE A 387 13.86 2.59 0.81
N VAL A 388 15.01 2.74 1.44
CA VAL A 388 15.58 4.02 1.85
C VAL A 388 16.94 4.17 1.20
N GLU A 389 17.04 5.13 0.28
CA GLU A 389 18.28 5.40 -0.44
C GLU A 389 19.36 5.95 0.51
N ARG A 390 20.59 5.48 0.35
CA ARG A 390 21.73 6.10 1.02
C ARG A 390 21.96 7.51 0.45
N PRO A 391 22.09 8.57 1.29
CA PRO A 391 22.41 9.89 0.79
C PRO A 391 23.67 9.90 -0.09
N GLY A 392 23.52 10.32 -1.34
CA GLY A 392 24.61 10.35 -2.33
C GLY A 392 24.86 9.02 -3.07
N ALA A 393 23.94 8.06 -3.00
CA ALA A 393 24.03 6.79 -3.73
C ALA A 393 23.94 6.99 -5.26
N ASP A 394 24.98 6.55 -5.98
CA ASP A 394 24.98 6.51 -7.45
C ASP A 394 24.49 5.16 -8.01
N VAL A 395 24.38 4.15 -7.14
CA VAL A 395 23.86 2.82 -7.49
C VAL A 395 22.39 2.73 -7.08
N GLU A 396 21.58 1.98 -7.83
CA GLU A 396 20.13 1.93 -7.64
C GLU A 396 19.72 1.27 -6.32
N ASP A 397 20.41 0.22 -5.89
CA ASP A 397 20.14 -0.56 -4.69
C ASP A 397 21.05 -0.21 -3.50
N ASP A 398 21.84 0.86 -3.57
CA ASP A 398 22.65 1.33 -2.45
C ASP A 398 21.76 2.08 -1.43
N GLY A 399 21.39 1.36 -0.38
CA GLY A 399 20.48 1.83 0.63
C GLY A 399 20.08 0.71 1.58
N TRP A 400 18.90 0.86 2.15
CA TRP A 400 18.37 -0.03 3.16
C TRP A 400 16.93 -0.44 2.87
N LEU A 401 16.54 -1.61 3.36
CA LEU A 401 15.12 -1.97 3.47
C LEU A 401 14.70 -1.87 4.93
N LEU A 402 13.60 -1.17 5.18
CA LEU A 402 13.04 -0.96 6.52
C LEU A 402 11.60 -1.48 6.57
N GLY A 403 11.29 -2.33 7.55
CA GLY A 403 9.94 -2.86 7.73
C GLY A 403 9.73 -3.46 9.11
N TYR A 404 8.47 -3.58 9.52
CA TYR A 404 8.13 -4.23 10.77
C TYR A 404 8.10 -5.75 10.61
N VAL A 405 8.70 -6.46 11.56
CA VAL A 405 8.66 -7.93 11.64
C VAL A 405 8.08 -8.32 12.99
N TYR A 406 7.00 -9.10 12.96
CA TYR A 406 6.38 -9.70 14.13
C TYR A 406 7.06 -11.02 14.48
N ASP A 407 7.46 -11.19 15.73
CA ASP A 407 8.01 -12.42 16.28
C ASP A 407 6.95 -13.14 17.10
N ARG A 408 6.53 -14.32 16.63
CA ARG A 408 5.51 -15.15 17.28
C ARG A 408 5.95 -15.71 18.63
N ALA A 409 7.25 -15.95 18.83
CA ALA A 409 7.77 -16.52 20.06
C ALA A 409 7.78 -15.48 21.20
N GLU A 410 8.04 -14.22 20.86
CA GLU A 410 8.07 -13.10 21.81
C GLU A 410 6.73 -12.34 21.93
N ASP A 411 5.77 -12.57 21.02
CA ASP A 411 4.53 -11.78 20.86
C ASP A 411 4.82 -10.27 20.78
N ARG A 412 5.88 -9.91 20.06
CA ARG A 412 6.38 -8.53 19.89
C ARG A 412 6.83 -8.28 18.46
N SER A 413 6.92 -7.01 18.10
CA SER A 413 7.44 -6.60 16.79
C SER A 413 8.75 -5.84 16.93
N SER A 414 9.49 -5.81 15.83
CA SER A 414 10.73 -5.05 15.68
C SER A 414 10.70 -4.26 14.37
N LEU A 415 11.31 -3.07 14.35
CA LEU A 415 11.70 -2.45 13.08
C LEU A 415 13.02 -3.07 12.65
N VAL A 416 13.03 -3.72 11.49
CA VAL A 416 14.20 -4.41 10.94
C VAL A 416 14.81 -3.55 9.83
N ILE A 417 16.14 -3.42 9.86
CA ILE A 417 16.94 -2.68 8.88
C ILE A 417 17.86 -3.68 8.16
N LEU A 418 17.67 -3.83 6.86
CA LEU A 418 18.47 -4.72 5.99
C LEU A 418 19.35 -3.89 5.05
N ASP A 419 20.48 -4.45 4.63
CA ASP A 419 21.21 -3.95 3.46
C ASP A 419 20.39 -4.29 2.21
N ALA A 420 20.03 -3.30 1.39
CA ALA A 420 19.22 -3.55 0.20
C ALA A 420 20.03 -4.18 -0.96
N SER A 421 21.36 -4.03 -0.97
CA SER A 421 22.22 -4.46 -2.07
C SER A 421 22.38 -5.97 -2.13
N GLN A 422 22.38 -6.65 -0.98
CA GLN A 422 22.55 -8.11 -0.92
C GLN A 422 22.00 -8.70 0.38
N PRO A 423 21.46 -9.93 0.34
CA PRO A 423 21.18 -10.68 1.55
C PRO A 423 22.43 -10.93 2.40
N GLY A 424 22.27 -10.76 3.72
CA GLY A 424 23.27 -11.12 4.72
C GLY A 424 22.68 -12.06 5.77
N ASP A 425 23.54 -12.70 6.56
CA ASP A 425 23.14 -13.69 7.59
C ASP A 425 22.30 -13.09 8.73
N ARG A 426 22.31 -11.76 8.87
CA ARG A 426 21.58 -11.03 9.92
C ARG A 426 21.22 -9.62 9.46
N PRO A 427 20.18 -9.00 10.02
CA PRO A 427 19.89 -7.58 9.82
C PRO A 427 21.06 -6.69 10.25
N ILE A 428 21.15 -5.50 9.65
CA ILE A 428 22.09 -4.45 10.07
C ILE A 428 21.74 -3.99 11.49
N ALA A 429 20.45 -3.76 11.72
CA ALA A 429 19.92 -3.42 13.03
C ALA A 429 18.46 -3.90 13.18
N GLU A 430 18.07 -4.12 14.44
CA GLU A 430 16.69 -4.36 14.83
C GLU A 430 16.37 -3.48 16.03
N VAL A 431 15.29 -2.70 15.92
CA VAL A 431 14.76 -1.88 17.02
C VAL A 431 13.58 -2.61 17.63
N LEU A 432 13.73 -3.10 18.86
CA LEU A 432 12.69 -3.87 19.53
C LEU A 432 11.61 -2.94 20.07
N LEU A 433 10.36 -3.17 19.68
CA LEU A 433 9.23 -2.31 20.01
C LEU A 433 8.56 -2.78 21.30
N PRO A 434 7.93 -1.88 22.08
CA PRO A 434 7.38 -2.21 23.40
C PRO A 434 6.12 -3.10 23.33
N GLN A 435 5.56 -3.30 22.14
CA GLN A 435 4.36 -4.10 21.89
C GLN A 435 4.38 -4.68 20.48
N ARG A 436 3.39 -5.52 20.17
CA ARG A 436 3.08 -5.92 18.81
C ARG A 436 2.74 -4.70 17.95
N VAL A 437 3.10 -4.82 16.68
CA VAL A 437 2.64 -3.94 15.61
C VAL A 437 1.78 -4.83 14.72
N PRO A 438 0.43 -4.71 14.79
CA PRO A 438 -0.45 -5.59 14.04
C PRO A 438 -0.15 -5.57 12.54
N PHE A 439 -0.53 -6.62 11.82
CA PHE A 439 -0.43 -6.58 10.36
C PHE A 439 -1.25 -5.40 9.83
N GLY A 440 -0.53 -4.44 9.27
CA GLY A 440 -1.09 -3.25 8.63
C GLY A 440 -0.97 -3.35 7.12
N PHE A 441 -1.01 -2.19 6.50
CA PHE A 441 -0.94 -2.06 5.05
C PHE A 441 0.37 -1.35 4.70
N HIS A 442 0.33 -0.07 4.33
CA HIS A 442 1.47 0.60 3.74
C HIS A 442 2.18 1.58 4.67
N GLY A 443 3.49 1.70 4.46
CA GLY A 443 4.35 2.67 5.13
C GLY A 443 5.22 3.47 4.19
N SER A 444 5.84 4.50 4.77
CA SER A 444 6.79 5.39 4.10
C SER A 444 7.93 5.73 5.05
N TRP A 445 9.12 5.95 4.47
CA TRP A 445 10.21 6.66 5.13
C TRP A 445 10.10 8.15 4.84
N ILE A 446 10.25 8.98 5.87
CA ILE A 446 10.15 10.44 5.80
C ILE A 446 11.43 11.03 6.38
N TRP A 447 12.26 11.63 5.52
CA TRP A 447 13.47 12.35 5.93
C TRP A 447 13.16 13.57 6.81
N ASP A 448 14.10 13.95 7.69
CA ASP A 448 14.02 15.13 8.56
C ASP A 448 14.77 16.36 8.04
#